data_AF-A0A957TRB5-F1
#
_entry.id   AF-A0A957TRB5-F1
#
_cell.length_a   1.000
_cell.length_b   1.000
_cell.length_c   1.000
_cell.angle_alpha   90.00
_cell.angle_beta   90.00
_cell.angle_gamma   90.00
#
_symmetry.space_group_name_H-M   'P 1'
#
loop_
_entity.id
_entity.type
_entity.pdbx_description
1 polymer ?
#
loop_
_entity_poly.entity_id
_entity_poly.type
_entity_poly.pdbx_seq_one_letter_code
_entity_poly.pdbx_strand_id
1 'polypeptide(L)'
;EREIDILSNYKFLHDLLHKLQFRCYNVITQEARRFPGDDLAFDNLLNYEVTLQDIVANLQGVMEEAQFSANETLWVNDLLDAQQMLRRALDTLESEALRRVIWLMRRVLALQPSNVNHRLSSAARALRLDTIVTSLRAIRKELGEVQVAAPQLDQLDSGIHELEMLNTQLDQLVAEHDQWQDVQRILGRIEDMMVYDLTELEFSWPDLSTRVTKLCTPHKGDWVDLFLQDGEQLQKALTEQNPVRIRSYFQRYRQRAGNRFFQVDTQLKDLCTELRKVGESLSTILKLME
;
A
#
# COMPACT_ATOMS: atom_id res chain seq x y z
N GLU A 1 -12.00 -19.26 4.52
CA GLU A 1 -11.56 -18.54 5.74
C GLU A 1 -10.06 -18.33 5.75
N ARG A 2 -9.22 -19.37 5.86
CA ARG A 2 -7.74 -19.24 5.95
C ARG A 2 -7.09 -18.27 4.93
N GLU A 3 -7.40 -18.39 3.64
CA GLU A 3 -6.81 -17.51 2.61
C GLU A 3 -7.31 -16.05 2.69
N ILE A 4 -8.54 -15.83 3.16
CA ILE A 4 -9.09 -14.48 3.35
C ILE A 4 -8.39 -13.79 4.53
N ASP A 5 -8.08 -14.56 5.58
CA ASP A 5 -7.32 -14.05 6.72
C ASP A 5 -5.87 -13.76 6.35
N ILE A 6 -5.23 -14.62 5.55
CA ILE A 6 -3.89 -14.38 5.01
C ILE A 6 -3.86 -13.08 4.19
N LEU A 7 -4.81 -12.90 3.27
CA LEU A 7 -4.94 -11.67 2.47
C LEU A 7 -5.10 -10.44 3.36
N SER A 8 -5.98 -10.51 4.35
CA SER A 8 -6.26 -9.41 5.28
C SER A 8 -5.04 -9.05 6.13
N ASN A 9 -4.28 -10.05 6.60
CA ASN A 9 -3.09 -9.85 7.40
C ASN A 9 -1.97 -9.17 6.60
N TYR A 10 -1.76 -9.57 5.35
CA TYR A 10 -0.80 -8.88 4.46
C TYR A 10 -1.23 -7.44 4.17
N LYS A 11 -2.54 -7.18 4.01
CA LYS A 11 -3.04 -5.81 3.82
C LYS A 11 -2.75 -4.94 5.03
N PHE A 12 -2.97 -5.48 6.23
CA PHE A 12 -2.70 -4.74 7.45
C PHE A 12 -1.21 -4.45 7.64
N LEU A 13 -0.32 -5.40 7.33
CA LEU A 13 1.13 -5.15 7.28
C LEU A 13 1.49 -4.05 6.27
N HIS A 14 0.88 -4.07 5.08
CA HIS A 14 1.09 -3.05 4.05
C HIS A 14 0.69 -1.66 4.55
N ASP A 15 -0.50 -1.54 5.16
CA ASP A 15 -0.99 -0.28 5.75
C ASP A 15 -0.02 0.27 6.79
N LEU A 16 0.53 -0.59 7.64
CA LEU A 16 1.50 -0.18 8.67
C LEU A 16 2.81 0.29 8.06
N LEU A 17 3.30 -0.37 7.00
CA LEU A 17 4.48 0.08 6.26
C LEU A 17 4.25 1.42 5.55
N HIS A 18 3.06 1.64 5.00
CA HIS A 18 2.66 2.93 4.46
C HIS A 18 2.62 4.03 5.52
N LYS A 19 2.01 3.75 6.68
CA LYS A 19 2.02 4.68 7.82
C LYS A 19 3.46 4.99 8.25
N LEU A 20 4.32 3.97 8.34
CA LEU A 20 5.73 4.14 8.66
C LEU A 20 6.42 5.08 7.68
N GLN A 21 6.21 4.90 6.38
CA GLN A 21 6.82 5.74 5.35
C GLN A 21 6.34 7.20 5.44
N PHE A 22 5.03 7.41 5.36
CA PHE A 22 4.47 8.74 5.17
C PHE A 22 4.30 9.54 6.46
N ARG A 23 3.99 8.87 7.59
CA ARG A 23 3.74 9.54 8.87
C ARG A 23 4.94 9.57 9.80
N CYS A 24 6.03 8.87 9.49
CA CYS A 24 7.16 8.77 10.39
C CYS A 24 8.48 9.01 9.66
N TYR A 25 8.87 8.12 8.74
CA TYR A 25 10.16 8.19 8.04
C TYR A 25 10.42 9.53 7.33
N ASN A 26 9.44 10.00 6.55
CA ASN A 26 9.59 11.26 5.81
C ASN A 26 9.84 12.45 6.75
N VAL A 27 9.13 12.50 7.87
CA VAL A 27 9.25 13.62 8.82
C VAL A 27 10.52 13.52 9.64
N ILE A 28 10.86 12.33 10.16
CA ILE A 28 12.13 12.10 10.86
C ILE A 28 13.32 12.50 9.97
N THR A 29 13.28 12.13 8.69
CA THR A 29 14.34 12.48 7.73
C THR A 29 14.46 13.98 7.50
N GLN A 30 13.33 14.70 7.49
CA GLN A 30 13.31 16.16 7.37
C GLN A 30 13.85 16.85 8.63
N GLU A 31 13.39 16.43 9.81
CA GLU A 31 13.76 17.03 11.09
C GLU A 31 15.22 16.75 11.47
N ALA A 32 15.74 15.58 11.11
CA ALA A 32 17.13 15.20 11.37
C ALA A 32 18.17 16.14 10.76
N ARG A 33 17.81 16.96 9.76
CA ARG A 33 18.71 17.96 9.17
C ARG A 33 19.02 19.13 10.11
N ARG A 34 18.14 19.36 11.08
CA ARG A 34 18.21 20.49 12.02
C ARG A 34 18.56 20.06 13.44
N PHE A 35 18.44 18.77 13.72
CA PHE A 35 18.84 18.15 14.98
C PHE A 35 20.38 18.11 15.16
N PRO A 36 20.91 18.37 16.38
CA PRO A 36 20.21 18.73 17.61
C PRO A 36 20.07 20.25 17.82
N GLY A 37 20.45 21.07 16.84
CA GLY A 37 20.58 22.53 17.01
C GLY A 37 19.29 23.35 16.88
N ASP A 38 18.14 22.71 16.70
CA ASP A 38 16.82 23.35 16.55
C ASP A 38 15.84 22.69 17.52
N ASP A 39 15.39 23.45 18.52
CA ASP A 39 14.46 22.98 19.57
C ASP A 39 13.12 22.50 19.00
N LEU A 40 12.62 23.15 17.93
CA LEU A 40 11.38 22.74 17.29
C LEU A 40 11.56 21.40 16.57
N ALA A 41 12.72 21.18 15.94
CA ALA A 41 13.03 19.89 15.32
C ALA A 41 13.17 18.78 16.38
N PHE A 42 13.73 19.10 17.55
CA PHE A 42 13.81 18.20 18.69
C PHE A 42 12.42 17.79 19.21
N ASP A 43 11.54 18.76 19.48
CA ASP A 43 10.17 18.52 19.93
C ASP A 43 9.35 17.71 18.91
N ASN A 44 9.53 17.99 17.62
CA ASN A 44 8.91 17.20 16.57
C ASN A 44 9.40 15.74 16.61
N LEU A 45 10.71 15.52 16.74
CA LEU A 45 11.27 14.17 16.80
C LEU A 45 10.79 13.37 18.03
N LEU A 46 10.57 14.02 19.18
CA LEU A 46 9.94 13.38 20.35
C LEU A 46 8.53 12.87 20.04
N ASN A 47 7.71 13.66 19.34
CA ASN A 47 6.38 13.22 18.91
C ASN A 47 6.44 12.04 17.92
N TYR A 48 7.41 12.05 17.01
CA TYR A 48 7.60 10.97 16.04
C TYR A 48 8.25 9.71 16.64
N GLU A 49 8.95 9.81 17.77
CA GLU A 49 9.43 8.67 18.54
C GLU A 49 8.26 7.85 19.11
N VAL A 50 7.26 8.52 19.70
CA VAL A 50 6.01 7.87 20.13
C VAL A 50 5.26 7.26 18.94
N THR A 51 5.18 8.00 17.82
CA THR A 51 4.54 7.49 16.59
C THR A 51 5.24 6.25 16.05
N LEU A 52 6.57 6.21 16.06
CA LEU A 52 7.34 5.04 15.64
C LEU A 52 7.09 3.86 16.56
N GLN A 53 7.09 4.08 17.88
CA GLN A 53 6.76 3.07 18.88
C GLN A 53 5.39 2.43 18.62
N ASP A 54 4.35 3.24 18.39
CA ASP A 54 3.01 2.73 18.13
C ASP A 54 2.96 1.89 16.84
N ILE A 55 3.63 2.34 15.78
CA ILE A 55 3.66 1.59 14.51
C ILE A 55 4.39 0.26 14.69
N VAL A 56 5.53 0.23 15.39
CA VAL A 56 6.32 -0.98 15.63
C VAL A 56 5.54 -1.97 16.50
N ALA A 57 4.88 -1.50 17.56
CA ALA A 57 4.04 -2.35 18.40
C ALA A 57 2.89 -2.99 17.62
N ASN A 58 2.23 -2.23 16.74
CA ASN A 58 1.18 -2.76 15.87
C ASN A 58 1.73 -3.79 14.86
N LEU A 59 2.92 -3.56 14.31
CA LEU A 59 3.58 -4.54 13.42
C LEU A 59 3.85 -5.86 14.14
N GLN A 60 4.36 -5.79 15.38
CA GLN A 60 4.61 -6.99 16.18
C GLN A 60 3.32 -7.75 16.50
N GLY A 61 2.26 -7.06 16.93
CA GLY A 61 0.99 -7.71 17.27
C GLY A 61 0.40 -8.48 16.08
N VAL A 62 0.42 -7.89 14.89
CA VAL A 62 -0.06 -8.54 13.67
C VAL A 62 0.80 -9.75 13.32
N MET A 63 2.11 -9.65 13.55
CA MET A 63 3.02 -10.74 13.27
C MET A 63 2.81 -11.95 14.18
N GLU A 64 2.50 -11.69 15.45
CA GLU A 64 2.18 -12.71 16.44
C GLU A 64 0.82 -13.36 16.15
N GLU A 65 -0.21 -12.56 15.86
CA GLU A 65 -1.57 -13.06 15.57
C GLU A 65 -1.64 -13.87 14.28
N ALA A 66 -1.00 -13.40 13.21
CA ALA A 66 -1.06 -14.03 11.89
C ALA A 66 -0.14 -15.25 11.72
N GLN A 67 0.71 -15.54 12.72
CA GLN A 67 1.68 -16.64 12.69
C GLN A 67 2.57 -16.65 11.43
N PHE A 68 3.05 -15.48 10.98
CA PHE A 68 4.01 -15.44 9.88
C PHE A 68 5.28 -16.22 10.22
N SER A 69 5.95 -16.77 9.20
CA SER A 69 7.19 -17.49 9.45
C SER A 69 8.29 -16.54 9.91
N ALA A 70 9.24 -17.04 10.70
CA ALA A 70 10.31 -16.22 11.28
C ALA A 70 11.07 -15.40 10.22
N ASN A 71 11.31 -15.97 9.03
CA ASN A 71 12.00 -15.28 7.93
C ASN A 71 11.21 -14.07 7.40
N GLU A 72 9.89 -14.07 7.56
CA GLU A 72 9.01 -12.99 7.12
C GLU A 72 8.92 -11.85 8.13
N THR A 73 9.40 -12.06 9.35
CA THR A 73 9.33 -11.11 10.46
C THR A 73 10.69 -10.55 10.85
N LEU A 74 11.80 -11.16 10.40
CA LEU A 74 13.17 -10.73 10.73
C LEU A 74 13.45 -9.24 10.50
N TRP A 75 12.86 -8.62 9.47
CA TRP A 75 13.07 -7.21 9.16
C TRP A 75 12.45 -6.26 10.19
N VAL A 76 11.50 -6.71 11.01
CA VAL A 76 10.94 -5.89 12.10
C VAL A 76 11.96 -5.63 13.18
N ASN A 77 12.97 -6.48 13.33
CA ASN A 77 14.09 -6.21 14.24
C ASN A 77 14.83 -4.92 13.86
N ASP A 78 14.92 -4.60 12.57
CA ASP A 78 15.52 -3.32 12.13
C ASP A 78 14.72 -2.11 12.62
N LEU A 79 13.40 -2.25 12.71
CA LEU A 79 12.52 -1.18 13.19
C LEU A 79 12.54 -1.08 14.72
N LEU A 80 12.66 -2.21 15.42
CA LEU A 80 12.87 -2.25 16.87
C LEU A 80 14.22 -1.61 17.24
N ASP A 81 15.27 -1.91 16.49
CA ASP A 81 16.57 -1.28 16.65
C ASP A 81 16.47 0.22 16.35
N ALA A 82 15.79 0.62 15.27
CA ALA A 82 15.57 2.02 14.92
C ALA A 82 14.82 2.78 16.02
N GLN A 83 13.80 2.17 16.62
CA GLN A 83 13.05 2.76 17.73
C GLN A 83 13.94 2.99 18.96
N GLN A 84 14.72 1.98 19.37
CA GLN A 84 15.63 2.11 20.51
C GLN A 84 16.74 3.15 20.25
N MET A 85 17.29 3.15 19.03
CA MET A 85 18.29 4.12 18.61
C MET A 85 17.75 5.54 18.54
N LEU A 86 16.49 5.73 18.13
CA LEU A 86 15.85 7.05 18.10
C LEU A 86 15.73 7.61 19.52
N ARG A 87 15.20 6.82 20.46
CA ARG A 87 15.14 7.21 21.87
C ARG A 87 16.51 7.63 22.40
N ARG A 88 17.51 6.78 22.19
CA ARG A 88 18.90 7.09 22.60
C ARG A 88 19.41 8.38 21.95
N ALA A 89 19.19 8.56 20.65
CA ALA A 89 19.65 9.75 19.94
C ALA A 89 19.07 11.02 20.56
N LEU A 90 17.78 10.99 20.94
CA LEU A 90 17.10 12.12 21.58
C LEU A 90 17.60 12.35 23.02
N ASP A 91 17.80 11.28 23.80
CA ASP A 91 18.33 11.39 25.17
C ASP A 91 19.78 11.92 25.21
N THR A 92 20.61 11.56 24.24
CA THR A 92 22.04 11.88 24.22
C THR A 92 22.43 12.95 23.19
N LEU A 93 21.46 13.50 22.47
CA LEU A 93 21.65 14.46 21.37
C LEU A 93 22.64 14.00 20.28
N GLU A 94 22.68 12.70 20.00
CA GLU A 94 23.69 12.08 19.11
C GLU A 94 23.19 12.01 17.65
N SER A 95 23.68 12.91 16.79
CA SER A 95 23.28 12.95 15.36
C SER A 95 23.60 11.68 14.58
N GLU A 96 24.70 10.99 14.90
CA GLU A 96 25.08 9.73 14.24
C GLU A 96 24.08 8.61 14.53
N ALA A 97 23.57 8.54 15.77
CA ALA A 97 22.51 7.61 16.13
C ALA A 97 21.24 7.90 15.31
N LEU A 98 20.85 9.17 15.16
CA LEU A 98 19.70 9.55 14.32
C LEU A 98 19.90 9.23 12.83
N ARG A 99 21.11 9.40 12.29
CA ARG A 99 21.43 8.95 10.92
C ARG A 99 21.26 7.45 10.76
N ARG A 100 21.64 6.68 11.78
CA ARG A 100 21.49 5.23 11.77
C ARG A 100 20.02 4.79 11.83
N VAL A 101 19.17 5.51 12.58
CA VAL A 101 17.71 5.31 12.57
C VAL A 101 17.15 5.45 11.16
N ILE A 102 17.47 6.57 10.47
CA ILE A 102 17.03 6.83 9.10
C ILE A 102 17.48 5.70 8.16
N TRP A 103 18.74 5.25 8.30
CA TRP A 103 19.26 4.16 7.49
C TRP A 103 18.51 2.84 7.70
N LEU A 104 18.21 2.46 8.95
CA LEU A 104 17.46 1.24 9.28
C LEU A 104 16.04 1.29 8.70
N MET A 105 15.34 2.40 8.92
CA MET A 105 13.99 2.61 8.36
C MET A 105 14.00 2.58 6.83
N ARG A 106 14.96 3.26 6.19
CA ARG A 106 15.10 3.27 4.73
C ARG A 106 15.33 1.87 4.17
N ARG A 107 16.14 1.04 4.84
CA ARG A 107 16.40 -0.34 4.44
C ARG A 107 15.12 -1.18 4.40
N VAL A 108 14.29 -1.07 5.44
CA VAL A 108 13.00 -1.75 5.51
C VAL A 108 12.06 -1.24 4.41
N LEU A 109 11.90 0.08 4.32
CA LEU A 109 10.97 0.72 3.38
C LEU A 109 11.37 0.55 1.91
N ALA A 110 12.65 0.31 1.62
CA ALA A 110 13.11 0.06 0.26
C ALA A 110 12.69 -1.32 -0.29
N LEU A 111 12.43 -2.30 0.57
CA LEU A 111 12.23 -3.70 0.18
C LEU A 111 10.86 -4.25 0.60
N GLN A 112 10.48 -4.02 1.86
CA GLN A 112 9.36 -4.74 2.47
C GLN A 112 7.99 -4.34 1.92
N PRO A 113 7.70 -3.08 1.57
CA PRO A 113 6.42 -2.74 0.93
C PRO A 113 6.18 -3.57 -0.34
N SER A 114 7.20 -3.76 -1.18
CA SER A 114 7.11 -4.56 -2.41
C SER A 114 6.96 -6.05 -2.12
N ASN A 115 7.68 -6.58 -1.14
CA ASN A 115 7.54 -7.98 -0.76
C ASN A 115 6.16 -8.30 -0.17
N VAL A 116 5.68 -7.46 0.74
CA VAL A 116 4.36 -7.61 1.36
C VAL A 116 3.27 -7.48 0.30
N ASN A 117 3.39 -6.52 -0.61
CA ASN A 117 2.46 -6.38 -1.72
C ASN A 117 2.46 -7.61 -2.64
N HIS A 118 3.62 -8.15 -3.00
CA HIS A 118 3.69 -9.38 -3.80
C HIS A 118 2.99 -10.57 -3.13
N ARG A 119 3.11 -10.68 -1.80
CA ARG A 119 2.43 -11.73 -1.03
C ARG A 119 0.94 -11.48 -0.90
N LEU A 120 0.52 -10.23 -0.72
CA LEU A 120 -0.88 -9.81 -0.79
C LEU A 120 -1.50 -10.21 -2.13
N SER A 121 -0.88 -9.84 -3.25
CA SER A 121 -1.36 -10.18 -4.60
C SER A 121 -1.37 -11.70 -4.83
N SER A 122 -0.42 -12.44 -4.25
CA SER A 122 -0.40 -13.90 -4.30
C SER A 122 -1.53 -14.53 -3.49
N ALA A 123 -1.80 -14.03 -2.28
CA ALA A 123 -2.91 -14.47 -1.43
C ALA A 123 -4.27 -14.18 -2.09
N ALA A 124 -4.42 -13.01 -2.73
CA ALA A 124 -5.61 -12.65 -3.49
C ALA A 124 -5.90 -13.67 -4.60
N ARG A 125 -4.87 -14.06 -5.37
CA ARG A 125 -5.00 -15.10 -6.40
C ARG A 125 -5.27 -16.49 -5.83
N ALA A 126 -4.71 -16.80 -4.65
CA ALA A 126 -4.91 -18.09 -3.97
C ALA A 126 -6.34 -18.30 -3.46
N LEU A 127 -7.12 -17.23 -3.29
CA LEU A 127 -8.54 -17.33 -2.94
C LEU A 127 -9.38 -18.12 -3.95
N ARG A 128 -8.94 -18.17 -5.23
CA ARG A 128 -9.60 -18.93 -6.31
C ARG A 128 -11.12 -18.73 -6.32
N LEU A 129 -11.57 -17.48 -6.17
CA LEU A 129 -13.00 -17.15 -6.11
C LEU A 129 -13.71 -17.57 -7.41
N ASP A 130 -13.01 -17.55 -8.55
CA ASP A 130 -13.44 -18.09 -9.83
C ASP A 130 -13.90 -19.57 -9.74
N THR A 131 -13.13 -20.38 -9.01
CA THR A 131 -13.40 -21.80 -8.79
C THR A 131 -14.60 -21.98 -7.87
N ILE A 132 -14.73 -21.13 -6.84
CA ILE A 132 -15.87 -21.14 -5.92
C ILE A 132 -17.17 -20.77 -6.66
N VAL A 133 -17.15 -19.68 -7.43
CA VAL A 133 -18.25 -19.26 -8.29
C VAL A 133 -18.68 -20.38 -9.23
N THR A 134 -17.71 -21.03 -9.88
CA THR A 134 -17.98 -22.14 -10.82
C THR A 134 -18.67 -23.31 -10.11
N SER A 135 -18.23 -23.64 -8.90
CA SER A 135 -18.80 -24.71 -8.09
C SER A 135 -20.22 -24.36 -7.61
N LEU A 136 -20.46 -23.13 -7.17
CA LEU A 136 -21.79 -22.67 -6.75
C LEU A 136 -22.79 -22.66 -7.92
N ARG A 137 -22.35 -22.28 -9.13
CA ARG A 137 -23.19 -22.38 -10.34
C ARG A 137 -23.57 -23.81 -10.68
N ALA A 138 -22.66 -24.77 -10.48
CA ALA A 138 -22.94 -26.19 -10.68
C ALA A 138 -23.98 -26.69 -9.66
N ILE A 139 -23.81 -26.36 -8.37
CA ILE A 139 -24.78 -26.69 -7.32
C ILE A 139 -26.15 -26.08 -7.63
N ARG A 140 -26.19 -24.80 -8.01
CA ARG A 140 -27.42 -24.10 -8.41
C ARG A 140 -28.14 -24.83 -9.55
N LYS A 141 -27.40 -25.33 -10.54
CA LYS A 141 -27.97 -26.09 -11.65
C LYS A 141 -28.62 -27.40 -11.15
N GLU A 142 -27.94 -28.15 -10.29
CA GLU A 142 -28.47 -29.38 -9.72
C GLU A 142 -29.71 -29.13 -8.83
N LEU A 143 -29.71 -28.08 -8.02
CA LEU A 143 -30.88 -27.70 -7.18
C LEU A 143 -32.12 -27.32 -8.02
N GLY A 144 -31.91 -26.74 -9.20
CA GLY A 144 -32.99 -26.47 -10.15
C GLY A 144 -33.64 -27.74 -10.70
N GLU A 145 -32.90 -28.85 -10.80
CA GLU A 145 -33.41 -30.15 -11.25
C GLU A 145 -34.22 -30.86 -10.15
N VAL A 146 -34.00 -30.54 -8.88
CA VAL A 146 -34.66 -31.15 -7.70
C VAL A 146 -35.90 -30.36 -7.21
N GLN A 147 -36.40 -29.39 -7.99
CA GLN A 147 -37.58 -28.57 -7.67
C GLN A 147 -37.49 -27.82 -6.33
N VAL A 148 -36.31 -27.27 -6.00
CA VAL A 148 -36.18 -26.32 -4.87
C VAL A 148 -37.04 -25.07 -5.11
N ALA A 149 -37.56 -24.47 -4.03
CA ALA A 149 -38.43 -23.29 -4.11
C ALA A 149 -37.71 -22.10 -4.78
N ALA A 150 -38.38 -21.48 -5.75
CA ALA A 150 -37.83 -20.38 -6.55
C ALA A 150 -37.17 -19.24 -5.75
N PRO A 151 -37.72 -18.76 -4.62
CA PRO A 151 -37.08 -17.69 -3.83
C PRO A 151 -35.70 -18.05 -3.28
N GLN A 152 -35.44 -19.33 -2.99
CA GLN A 152 -34.16 -19.80 -2.49
C GLN A 152 -33.12 -19.90 -3.61
N LEU A 153 -33.57 -20.26 -4.82
CA LEU A 153 -32.73 -20.26 -6.03
C LEU A 153 -32.35 -18.83 -6.43
N ASP A 154 -33.29 -17.88 -6.37
CA ASP A 154 -33.05 -16.46 -6.67
C ASP A 154 -32.04 -15.83 -5.68
N GLN A 155 -32.12 -16.20 -4.41
CA GLN A 155 -31.17 -15.76 -3.39
C GLN A 155 -29.76 -16.32 -3.65
N LEU A 156 -29.66 -17.60 -4.05
CA LEU A 156 -28.39 -18.21 -4.43
C LEU A 156 -27.79 -17.56 -5.68
N ASP A 157 -28.62 -17.27 -6.69
CA ASP A 157 -28.18 -16.59 -7.92
C ASP A 157 -27.64 -15.19 -7.63
N SER A 158 -28.29 -14.46 -6.73
CA SER A 158 -27.84 -13.13 -6.30
C SER A 158 -26.49 -13.22 -5.57
N GLY A 159 -26.30 -14.18 -4.64
CA GLY A 159 -25.02 -14.38 -3.96
C GLY A 159 -23.88 -14.80 -4.89
N ILE A 160 -24.16 -15.64 -5.90
CA ILE A 160 -23.20 -16.00 -6.94
C ILE A 160 -22.76 -14.77 -7.74
N HIS A 161 -23.72 -13.93 -8.14
CA HIS A 161 -23.45 -12.72 -8.90
C HIS A 161 -22.63 -11.70 -8.09
N GLU A 162 -22.94 -11.49 -6.82
CA GLU A 162 -22.15 -10.62 -5.92
C GLU A 162 -20.71 -11.11 -5.78
N LEU A 163 -20.50 -12.43 -5.62
CA LEU A 163 -19.17 -13.01 -5.50
C LEU A 163 -18.34 -12.83 -6.79
N GLU A 164 -18.97 -12.94 -7.96
CA GLU A 164 -18.34 -12.68 -9.26
C GLU A 164 -17.90 -11.23 -9.42
N MET A 165 -18.75 -10.30 -8.98
CA MET A 165 -18.42 -8.88 -8.99
C MET A 165 -17.23 -8.59 -8.07
N LEU A 166 -17.24 -9.13 -6.85
CA LEU A 166 -16.15 -8.97 -5.89
C LEU A 166 -14.83 -9.56 -6.43
N ASN A 167 -14.87 -10.73 -7.07
CA ASN A 167 -13.68 -11.32 -7.68
C ASN A 167 -13.09 -10.42 -8.78
N THR A 168 -13.95 -9.93 -9.69
CA THR A 168 -13.52 -9.06 -10.79
C THR A 168 -12.91 -7.76 -10.25
N GLN A 169 -13.53 -7.18 -9.22
CA GLN A 169 -13.02 -5.98 -8.55
C GLN A 169 -11.69 -6.22 -7.84
N LEU A 170 -11.51 -7.39 -7.19
CA LEU A 170 -10.27 -7.75 -6.52
C LEU A 170 -9.11 -7.82 -7.50
N ASP A 171 -9.29 -8.55 -8.61
CA ASP A 171 -8.27 -8.67 -9.65
C ASP A 171 -7.87 -7.31 -10.22
N GLN A 172 -8.86 -6.44 -10.48
CA GLN A 172 -8.62 -5.10 -11.00
C GLN A 172 -7.88 -4.22 -9.99
N LEU A 173 -8.33 -4.18 -8.72
CA LEU A 173 -7.72 -3.35 -7.68
C LEU A 173 -6.31 -3.81 -7.32
N VAL A 174 -6.06 -5.12 -7.26
CA VAL A 174 -4.71 -5.66 -7.04
C VAL A 174 -3.77 -5.27 -8.19
N ALA A 175 -4.22 -5.40 -9.43
CA ALA A 175 -3.42 -5.00 -10.59
C ALA A 175 -3.15 -3.49 -10.63
N GLU A 176 -4.16 -2.66 -10.34
CA GLU A 176 -4.00 -1.20 -10.26
C GLU A 176 -3.05 -0.82 -9.10
N HIS A 177 -3.20 -1.45 -7.94
CA HIS A 177 -2.35 -1.24 -6.77
C HIS A 177 -0.87 -1.53 -7.08
N ASP A 178 -0.58 -2.70 -7.65
CA ASP A 178 0.78 -3.11 -8.07
C ASP A 178 1.43 -2.04 -8.97
N GLN A 179 0.68 -1.53 -9.94
CA GLN A 179 1.17 -0.54 -10.90
C GLN A 179 1.43 0.82 -10.25
N TRP A 180 0.55 1.27 -9.35
CA TRP A 180 0.76 2.51 -8.61
C TRP A 180 1.92 2.42 -7.63
N GLN A 181 2.13 1.27 -6.99
CA GLN A 181 3.26 1.05 -6.11
C GLN A 181 4.59 1.18 -6.86
N ASP A 182 4.66 0.66 -8.09
CA ASP A 182 5.82 0.83 -8.95
C ASP A 182 6.09 2.31 -9.30
N VAL A 183 5.03 3.07 -9.59
CA VAL A 183 5.11 4.52 -9.79
C VAL A 183 5.63 5.23 -8.54
N GLN A 184 5.13 4.88 -7.35
CA GLN A 184 5.61 5.45 -6.09
C GLN A 184 7.10 5.19 -5.85
N ARG A 185 7.57 3.98 -6.15
CA ARG A 185 8.97 3.61 -5.99
C ARG A 185 9.89 4.45 -6.89
N ILE A 186 9.51 4.64 -8.15
CA ILE A 186 10.27 5.47 -9.10
C ILE A 186 10.28 6.93 -8.62
N LEU A 187 9.11 7.45 -8.25
CA LEU A 187 8.97 8.82 -7.75
C LEU A 187 9.80 9.05 -6.47
N GLY A 188 9.80 8.12 -5.52
CA GLY A 188 10.61 8.21 -4.31
C GLY A 188 12.10 8.20 -4.61
N ARG A 189 12.55 7.38 -5.57
CA ARG A 189 13.96 7.37 -6.02
C ARG A 189 14.37 8.70 -6.64
N ILE A 190 13.50 9.28 -7.49
CA ILE A 190 13.75 10.59 -8.08
C ILE A 190 13.86 11.65 -6.98
N GLU A 191 12.91 11.68 -6.05
CA GLU A 191 12.88 12.63 -4.93
C GLU A 191 14.16 12.59 -4.08
N ASP A 192 14.66 11.38 -3.78
CA ASP A 192 15.91 11.16 -3.06
C ASP A 192 17.13 11.75 -3.80
N MET A 193 17.17 11.61 -5.13
CA MET A 193 18.30 12.04 -5.97
C MET A 193 18.24 13.53 -6.33
N MET A 194 17.05 14.13 -6.36
CA MET A 194 16.81 15.53 -6.71
C MET A 194 17.50 16.57 -5.79
N VAL A 195 17.97 16.12 -4.63
CA VAL A 195 18.78 16.94 -3.71
C VAL A 195 20.17 17.22 -4.30
N TYR A 196 20.71 16.29 -5.10
CA TYR A 196 22.05 16.39 -5.69
C TYR A 196 22.01 16.98 -7.11
N ASP A 197 21.20 16.40 -8.00
CA ASP A 197 21.03 16.84 -9.39
C ASP A 197 19.65 16.44 -9.94
N LEU A 198 19.36 16.77 -11.20
CA LEU A 198 18.10 16.44 -11.87
C LEU A 198 18.21 15.24 -12.81
N THR A 199 19.36 14.57 -12.87
CA THR A 199 19.67 13.55 -13.87
C THR A 199 18.77 12.33 -13.73
N GLU A 200 18.49 11.90 -12.49
CA GLU A 200 17.57 10.78 -12.23
C GLU A 200 16.14 11.07 -12.73
N LEU A 201 15.67 12.31 -12.58
CA LEU A 201 14.37 12.73 -13.11
C LEU A 201 14.38 12.73 -14.64
N GLU A 202 15.39 13.34 -15.27
CA GLU A 202 15.51 13.43 -16.72
C GLU A 202 15.53 12.04 -17.39
N PHE A 203 16.26 11.09 -16.80
CA PHE A 203 16.33 9.72 -17.33
C PHE A 203 15.07 8.91 -17.08
N SER A 204 14.44 9.05 -15.90
CA SER A 204 13.25 8.26 -15.55
C SER A 204 11.95 8.82 -16.12
N TRP A 205 11.90 10.11 -16.48
CA TRP A 205 10.66 10.81 -16.83
C TRP A 205 9.92 10.23 -18.05
N PRO A 206 10.57 9.90 -19.19
CA PRO A 206 9.87 9.34 -20.35
C PRO A 206 9.12 8.04 -20.03
N ASP A 207 9.77 7.14 -19.29
CA ASP A 207 9.20 5.86 -18.89
C ASP A 207 8.10 6.04 -17.84
N LEU A 208 8.32 6.91 -16.85
CA LEU A 208 7.36 7.23 -15.80
C LEU A 208 6.07 7.84 -16.38
N SER A 209 6.22 8.83 -17.27
CA SER A 209 5.09 9.50 -17.93
C SER A 209 4.27 8.51 -18.78
N THR A 210 4.95 7.61 -19.51
CA THR A 210 4.28 6.55 -20.29
C THR A 210 3.48 5.61 -19.40
N ARG A 211 4.06 5.18 -18.26
CA ARG A 211 3.38 4.30 -17.29
C ARG A 211 2.15 4.97 -16.69
N VAL A 212 2.29 6.20 -16.21
CA VAL A 212 1.19 6.94 -15.60
C VAL A 212 0.07 7.23 -16.62
N THR A 213 0.41 7.59 -17.85
CA THR A 213 -0.59 7.80 -18.91
C THR A 213 -1.42 6.54 -19.14
N LYS A 214 -0.79 5.36 -19.18
CA LYS A 214 -1.50 4.07 -19.27
C LYS A 214 -2.42 3.83 -18.09
N LEU A 215 -2.00 4.18 -16.87
CA LEU A 215 -2.82 4.08 -15.66
C LEU A 215 -4.01 5.03 -15.68
N CYS A 216 -3.87 6.20 -16.30
CA CYS A 216 -4.92 7.19 -16.35
C CYS A 216 -5.94 6.94 -17.47
N THR A 217 -5.52 6.30 -18.58
CA THR A 217 -6.35 6.08 -19.79
C THR A 217 -7.72 5.43 -19.52
N PRO A 218 -7.86 4.42 -18.64
CA PRO A 218 -9.15 3.79 -18.36
C PRO A 218 -10.10 4.69 -17.55
N HIS A 219 -9.59 5.74 -16.91
CA HIS A 219 -10.34 6.57 -15.98
C HIS A 219 -10.72 7.91 -16.61
N LYS A 220 -11.82 8.49 -16.12
CA LYS A 220 -12.27 9.83 -16.49
C LYS A 220 -12.53 10.63 -15.21
N GLY A 221 -12.23 11.93 -15.26
CA GLY A 221 -12.57 12.87 -14.20
C GLY A 221 -11.46 13.88 -13.91
N ASP A 222 -11.83 14.94 -13.21
CA ASP A 222 -10.99 16.11 -12.95
C ASP A 222 -9.61 15.78 -12.36
N TRP A 223 -9.51 14.70 -11.56
CA TRP A 223 -8.24 14.29 -10.99
C TRP A 223 -7.24 13.80 -12.04
N VAL A 224 -7.72 13.12 -13.10
CA VAL A 224 -6.89 12.65 -14.22
C VAL A 224 -6.37 13.85 -14.99
N ASP A 225 -7.27 14.76 -15.35
CA ASP A 225 -6.93 15.95 -16.13
C ASP A 225 -5.91 16.82 -15.39
N LEU A 226 -6.13 17.07 -14.11
CA LEU A 226 -5.19 17.81 -13.27
C LEU A 226 -3.84 17.08 -13.12
N PHE A 227 -3.84 15.75 -13.04
CA PHE A 227 -2.61 14.99 -12.89
C PHE A 227 -1.77 14.94 -14.18
N LEU A 228 -2.43 14.75 -15.32
CA LEU A 228 -1.78 14.82 -16.63
C LEU A 228 -1.28 16.24 -16.92
N GLN A 229 -2.05 17.27 -16.56
CA GLN A 229 -1.62 18.67 -16.68
C GLN A 229 -0.36 18.95 -15.87
N ASP A 230 -0.26 18.47 -14.63
CA ASP A 230 0.96 18.63 -13.83
C ASP A 230 2.16 17.91 -14.47
N GLY A 231 1.92 16.77 -15.13
CA GLY A 231 2.93 16.07 -15.93
C GLY A 231 3.40 16.89 -17.14
N GLU A 232 2.49 17.51 -17.88
CA GLU A 232 2.83 18.40 -19.00
C GLU A 232 3.63 19.62 -18.53
N GLN A 233 3.25 20.23 -17.40
CA GLN A 233 3.99 21.35 -16.82
C GLN A 233 5.40 20.95 -16.38
N LEU A 234 5.55 19.75 -15.81
CA LEU A 234 6.86 19.20 -15.46
C LEU A 234 7.72 18.97 -16.72
N GLN A 235 7.15 18.36 -17.76
CA GLN A 235 7.84 18.16 -19.05
C GLN A 235 8.29 19.49 -19.65
N LYS A 236 7.43 20.52 -19.63
CA LYS A 236 7.78 21.86 -20.12
C LYS A 236 8.92 22.47 -19.31
N ALA A 237 8.88 22.35 -17.99
CA ALA A 237 9.92 22.87 -17.11
C ALA A 237 11.28 22.16 -17.31
N LEU A 238 11.27 20.85 -17.60
CA LEU A 238 12.46 20.08 -17.98
C LEU A 238 13.07 20.63 -19.28
N THR A 239 12.26 20.86 -20.31
CA THR A 239 12.72 21.45 -21.59
C THR A 239 13.25 22.87 -21.42
N GLU A 240 12.63 23.68 -20.56
CA GLU A 240 13.07 25.04 -20.21
C GLU A 240 14.32 25.05 -19.30
N GLN A 241 14.76 23.90 -18.80
CA GLN A 241 15.85 23.76 -17.82
C GLN A 241 15.67 24.69 -16.60
N ASN A 242 14.43 24.82 -16.11
CA ASN A 242 14.11 25.71 -14.99
C ASN A 242 14.04 24.90 -13.66
N PRO A 243 15.12 24.82 -12.87
CA PRO A 243 15.19 23.93 -11.70
C PRO A 243 14.16 24.26 -10.62
N VAL A 244 13.78 25.54 -10.48
CA VAL A 244 12.76 25.96 -9.50
C VAL A 244 11.38 25.44 -9.91
N ARG A 245 11.01 25.58 -11.18
CA ARG A 245 9.74 25.06 -11.71
C ARG A 245 9.72 23.54 -11.73
N ILE A 246 10.82 22.89 -12.11
CA ILE A 246 10.95 21.43 -12.10
C ILE A 246 10.64 20.89 -10.71
N ARG A 247 11.27 21.42 -9.67
CA ARG A 247 11.03 20.99 -8.28
C ARG A 247 9.58 21.20 -7.85
N SER A 248 9.01 22.37 -8.13
CA SER A 248 7.62 22.68 -7.76
C SER A 248 6.60 21.77 -8.45
N TYR A 249 6.72 21.57 -9.76
CA TYR A 249 5.82 20.69 -10.51
C TYR A 249 6.02 19.22 -10.16
N PHE A 250 7.27 18.79 -9.95
CA PHE A 250 7.55 17.43 -9.47
C PHE A 250 6.89 17.14 -8.11
N GLN A 251 7.02 18.04 -7.14
CA GLN A 251 6.39 17.86 -5.82
C GLN A 251 4.86 17.72 -5.92
N ARG A 252 4.23 18.55 -6.75
CA ARG A 252 2.78 18.48 -6.97
C ARG A 252 2.37 17.17 -7.66
N TYR A 253 3.11 16.76 -8.69
CA TYR A 253 2.91 15.50 -9.38
C TYR A 253 3.06 14.30 -8.43
N ARG A 254 4.14 14.29 -7.64
CA ARG A 254 4.43 13.31 -6.58
C ARG A 254 3.29 13.19 -5.57
N GLN A 255 2.73 14.33 -5.14
CA GLN A 255 1.62 14.38 -4.19
C GLN A 255 0.34 13.81 -4.79
N ARG A 256 -0.01 14.17 -6.04
CA ARG A 256 -1.20 13.62 -6.72
C ARG A 256 -1.10 12.12 -6.93
N ALA A 257 0.08 11.64 -7.36
CA ALA A 257 0.34 10.21 -7.49
C ALA A 257 0.16 9.49 -6.15
N GLY A 258 0.72 10.06 -5.07
CA GLY A 258 0.57 9.53 -3.71
C GLY A 258 -0.89 9.47 -3.24
N ASN A 259 -1.66 10.52 -3.49
CA ASN A 259 -3.09 10.57 -3.15
C ASN A 259 -3.89 9.50 -3.91
N ARG A 260 -3.62 9.32 -5.21
CA ARG A 260 -4.30 8.29 -6.00
C ARG A 260 -3.95 6.89 -5.51
N PHE A 261 -2.68 6.63 -5.23
CA PHE A 261 -2.26 5.35 -4.67
C PHE A 261 -2.94 5.06 -3.32
N PHE A 262 -3.04 6.06 -2.44
CA PHE A 262 -3.77 5.93 -1.17
C PHE A 262 -5.25 5.57 -1.37
N GLN A 263 -5.92 6.14 -2.38
CA GLN A 263 -7.30 5.81 -2.70
C GLN A 263 -7.44 4.35 -3.13
N VAL A 264 -6.57 3.86 -4.02
CA VAL A 264 -6.57 2.46 -4.48
C VAL A 264 -6.29 1.52 -3.31
N ASP A 265 -5.31 1.84 -2.46
CA ASP A 265 -4.98 1.09 -1.25
C ASP A 265 -6.16 1.03 -0.25
N THR A 266 -6.94 2.12 -0.14
CA THR A 266 -8.16 2.16 0.68
C THR A 266 -9.26 1.30 0.08
N GLN A 267 -9.51 1.40 -1.22
CA GLN A 267 -10.52 0.59 -1.92
C GLN A 267 -10.23 -0.92 -1.79
N LEU A 268 -8.96 -1.30 -1.91
CA LEU A 268 -8.54 -2.69 -1.75
C LEU A 268 -8.76 -3.19 -0.32
N LYS A 269 -8.55 -2.34 0.69
CA LYS A 269 -8.85 -2.66 2.09
C LYS A 269 -10.33 -2.89 2.34
N ASP A 270 -11.17 -2.00 1.82
CA ASP A 270 -12.62 -2.10 1.98
C ASP A 270 -13.13 -3.37 1.32
N LEU A 271 -12.64 -3.69 0.12
CA LEU A 271 -12.98 -4.92 -0.59
C LEU A 271 -12.55 -6.19 0.17
N CYS A 272 -11.35 -6.21 0.78
CA CYS A 272 -10.93 -7.33 1.64
C CYS A 272 -11.88 -7.52 2.82
N THR A 273 -12.40 -6.43 3.39
CA THR A 273 -13.36 -6.45 4.49
C THR A 273 -14.71 -7.02 4.03
N GLU A 274 -15.16 -6.68 2.82
CA GLU A 274 -16.37 -7.25 2.22
C GLU A 274 -16.22 -8.75 1.94
N LEU A 275 -15.09 -9.16 1.37
CA LEU A 275 -14.79 -10.58 1.11
C LEU A 275 -14.81 -11.42 2.39
N ARG A 276 -14.34 -10.87 3.53
CA ARG A 276 -14.42 -11.54 4.84
C ARG A 276 -15.87 -11.80 5.25
N LYS A 277 -16.75 -10.81 5.14
CA LYS A 277 -18.19 -10.95 5.46
C LYS A 277 -18.87 -12.02 4.59
N VAL A 278 -18.51 -12.08 3.31
CA VAL A 278 -19.02 -13.10 2.39
C VAL A 278 -18.51 -14.49 2.78
N GLY A 279 -17.23 -14.60 3.15
CA GLY A 279 -16.64 -15.85 3.65
C GLY A 279 -17.35 -16.39 4.89
N GLU A 280 -17.65 -15.53 5.87
CA GLU A 280 -18.41 -15.89 7.09
C GLU A 280 -19.84 -16.36 6.76
N SER A 281 -20.49 -15.68 5.82
CA SER A 281 -21.86 -16.03 5.39
C SER A 281 -21.89 -17.40 4.70
N LEU A 282 -20.94 -17.67 3.79
CA LEU A 282 -20.81 -18.96 3.11
C LEU A 282 -20.49 -20.11 4.08
N SER A 283 -19.62 -19.88 5.06
CA SER A 283 -19.28 -20.84 6.12
C SER A 283 -20.52 -21.24 6.94
N THR A 284 -21.39 -20.26 7.23
CA THR A 284 -22.65 -20.51 7.93
C THR A 284 -23.60 -21.38 7.10
N ILE A 285 -23.71 -21.12 5.80
CA ILE A 285 -24.56 -21.90 4.89
C ILE A 285 -24.04 -23.34 4.75
N LEU A 286 -22.73 -23.53 4.58
CA LEU A 286 -22.13 -24.87 4.45
C LEU A 286 -22.37 -25.72 5.70
N LYS A 287 -22.25 -25.14 6.90
CA LYS A 287 -22.57 -25.82 8.17
C LYS A 287 -24.04 -26.22 8.33
N LEU A 288 -24.95 -25.58 7.61
CA LEU A 288 -26.38 -25.94 7.61
C LEU A 288 -26.69 -27.06 6.62
N MET A 289 -25.75 -27.39 5.71
CA MET A 289 -25.88 -28.45 4.71
C MET A 289 -25.15 -29.75 5.09
N GLU A 290 -24.37 -29.73 6.18
CA GLU A 290 -23.78 -30.91 6.85
C GLU A 290 -24.73 -31.47 7.92
#